data_AF-D5BEM6-F1
#
_entry.id   AF-D5BEM6-F1
#
_cell.length_a   1.000
_cell.length_b   1.000
_cell.length_c   1.000
_cell.angle_alpha   90.00
_cell.angle_beta   90.00
_cell.angle_gamma   90.00
#
_symmetry.space_group_name_H-M   'P 1'
#
loop_
_entity.id
_entity.type
_entity.pdbx_description
1 polymer ?
#
loop_
_entity_poly.entity_id
_entity_poly.type
_entity_poly.pdbx_seq_one_letter_code
_entity_poly.pdbx_strand_id
1 'polypeptide(L)'
;MDVTNVYGVSRTAVYKWLRKYSDLYRSETRVIVEQKSMSKKNKELQDQIKKLEQALGQKQMRIDYLEKVVEFASERSGEDIEKKNKRLS
;
A
#
# COMPACT_ATOMS: atom_id res chain seq x y z
N MET A 1 -47.54 -6.90 27.11
CA MET A 1 -48.26 -7.73 26.12
C MET A 1 -47.21 -8.31 25.20
N ASP A 2 -46.96 -9.63 25.27
CA ASP A 2 -45.87 -10.28 24.54
C ASP A 2 -46.22 -10.36 23.04
N VAL A 3 -45.32 -9.93 22.15
CA VAL A 3 -45.51 -9.98 20.68
C VAL A 3 -45.84 -11.41 20.21
N THR A 4 -45.36 -12.41 20.93
CA THR A 4 -45.67 -13.82 20.69
C THR A 4 -47.12 -14.18 20.95
N ASN A 5 -47.76 -13.58 21.96
CA ASN A 5 -49.16 -13.82 22.28
C ASN A 5 -50.10 -13.04 21.36
N VAL A 6 -49.69 -11.83 20.95
CA VAL A 6 -50.50 -10.98 20.05
C VAL A 6 -50.58 -11.58 18.64
N TYR A 7 -49.47 -12.12 18.14
CA TYR A 7 -49.37 -12.60 16.77
C TYR A 7 -49.33 -14.13 16.65
N GLY A 8 -49.45 -14.86 17.76
CA GLY A 8 -49.38 -16.33 17.77
C GLY A 8 -48.04 -16.90 17.26
N VAL A 9 -46.97 -16.11 17.32
CA VAL A 9 -45.65 -16.47 16.80
C VAL A 9 -44.74 -16.96 17.91
N SER A 10 -43.83 -17.89 17.59
CA SER A 10 -42.84 -18.35 18.56
C SER A 10 -41.81 -17.25 18.86
N ARG A 11 -41.27 -17.24 20.10
CA ARG A 11 -40.17 -16.33 20.48
C ARG A 11 -38.98 -16.47 19.53
N THR A 12 -38.69 -17.70 19.09
CA THR A 12 -37.62 -17.98 18.14
C THR A 12 -37.84 -17.35 16.77
N ALA A 13 -39.08 -17.28 16.28
CA ALA A 13 -39.40 -16.57 15.03
C ALA A 13 -39.18 -15.05 15.16
N VAL A 14 -39.56 -14.47 16.30
CA VAL A 14 -39.35 -13.04 16.59
C VAL A 14 -37.87 -12.69 16.60
N TYR A 15 -37.03 -13.48 17.29
CA TYR A 15 -35.57 -13.25 17.28
C TYR A 15 -34.94 -13.47 15.89
N LYS A 16 -35.44 -14.41 15.10
CA LYS A 16 -35.01 -14.60 13.70
C LYS A 16 -35.34 -13.40 12.82
N TRP A 17 -36.53 -12.83 12.96
CA TRP A 17 -36.93 -11.62 12.23
C TRP A 17 -36.17 -10.40 12.72
N LEU A 18 -35.94 -10.27 14.02
CA LEU A 18 -35.11 -9.21 14.58
C LEU A 18 -33.70 -9.27 13.98
N ARG A 19 -33.07 -10.44 13.94
CA ARG A 19 -31.75 -10.60 13.33
C ARG A 19 -31.74 -10.33 11.82
N LYS A 20 -32.83 -10.63 11.11
CA LYS A 20 -32.92 -10.51 9.65
C LYS A 20 -33.30 -9.10 9.17
N TYR A 21 -34.14 -8.40 9.91
CA TYR A 21 -34.75 -7.13 9.49
C TYR A 21 -34.41 -5.95 10.39
N SER A 22 -33.76 -6.15 11.54
CA SER A 22 -33.30 -5.04 12.38
C SER A 22 -32.04 -4.44 11.79
N ASP A 23 -32.14 -3.21 11.28
CA ASP A 23 -30.98 -2.43 10.82
C ASP A 23 -29.97 -2.17 11.95
N LEU A 24 -30.43 -2.14 13.22
CA LEU A 24 -29.56 -2.06 14.40
C LEU A 24 -28.67 -3.30 14.58
N TYR A 25 -29.17 -4.48 14.21
CA TYR A 25 -28.46 -5.77 14.34
C TYR A 25 -27.67 -6.15 13.07
N ARG A 26 -27.86 -5.38 11.99
CA ARG A 26 -27.17 -5.55 10.69
C ARG A 26 -25.76 -4.95 10.66
N SER A 27 -25.29 -4.41 11.79
CA SER A 27 -24.02 -3.70 11.95
C SER A 27 -22.76 -4.56 11.78
N GLU A 28 -22.87 -5.88 11.65
CA GLU A 28 -21.74 -6.79 11.36
C GLU A 28 -21.12 -6.59 9.96
N THR A 29 -21.81 -5.92 9.03
CA THR A 29 -21.34 -5.80 7.62
C THR A 29 -20.12 -4.87 7.45
N ARG A 30 -19.81 -4.02 8.44
CA ARG A 30 -18.76 -3.00 8.32
C ARG A 30 -17.33 -3.58 8.38
N VAL A 31 -17.09 -4.58 9.22
CA VAL A 31 -15.74 -5.07 9.53
C VAL A 31 -15.08 -5.80 8.35
N ILE A 32 -15.86 -6.50 7.52
CA ILE A 32 -15.32 -7.33 6.42
C ILE A 32 -14.94 -6.49 5.20
N VAL A 33 -15.62 -5.36 4.95
CA VAL A 33 -15.34 -4.47 3.81
C VAL A 33 -14.08 -3.62 4.07
N GLU A 34 -13.93 -3.10 5.28
CA GLU A 34 -12.77 -2.27 5.67
C GLU A 34 -11.46 -3.08 5.65
N GLN A 35 -11.46 -4.32 6.15
CA GLN A 35 -10.26 -5.17 6.13
C GLN A 35 -9.82 -5.56 4.70
N LYS A 36 -10.76 -5.88 3.81
CA LYS A 36 -10.44 -6.17 2.39
C LYS A 36 -9.90 -4.92 1.68
N SER A 37 -10.46 -3.75 1.98
CA SER A 37 -9.99 -2.47 1.46
C SER A 37 -8.55 -2.16 1.92
N MET A 38 -8.24 -2.38 3.20
CA MET A 38 -6.88 -2.21 3.74
C MET A 38 -5.88 -3.17 3.11
N SER A 39 -6.24 -4.45 2.94
CA SER A 39 -5.38 -5.45 2.29
C SER A 39 -5.04 -5.06 0.84
N LYS A 40 -6.05 -4.59 0.08
CA LYS A 40 -5.85 -4.11 -1.28
C LYS A 40 -4.91 -2.89 -1.33
N LYS A 41 -5.13 -1.90 -0.45
CA LYS A 41 -4.28 -0.71 -0.36
C LYS A 41 -2.83 -1.05 0.01
N ASN A 42 -2.64 -1.98 0.95
CA ASN A 42 -1.30 -2.45 1.32
C ASN A 42 -0.59 -3.11 0.14
N LYS A 43 -1.29 -3.92 -0.65
CA LYS A 43 -0.73 -4.55 -1.85
C LYS A 43 -0.34 -3.52 -2.90
N GLU A 44 -1.21 -2.54 -3.16
CA GLU A 44 -0.91 -1.45 -4.11
C GLU A 44 0.31 -0.63 -3.68
N LEU A 45 0.43 -0.33 -2.39
CA LEU A 45 1.59 0.38 -1.84
C LEU A 45 2.87 -0.46 -1.95
N GLN A 46 2.82 -1.76 -1.67
CA GLN A 46 3.96 -2.67 -1.86
C GLN A 46 4.40 -2.73 -3.34
N ASP A 47 3.44 -2.79 -4.27
CA ASP A 47 3.74 -2.78 -5.71
C ASP A 47 4.37 -1.45 -6.15
N GLN A 48 3.94 -0.32 -5.57
CA GLN A 48 4.57 0.99 -5.81
C GLN A 48 5.99 1.04 -5.26
N ILE A 49 6.22 0.58 -4.04
CA ILE A 49 7.55 0.53 -3.42
C ILE A 49 8.50 -0.29 -4.32
N LYS A 50 8.06 -1.48 -4.75
CA LYS A 50 8.88 -2.35 -5.62
C LYS A 50 9.27 -1.66 -6.93
N LYS A 51 8.34 -0.94 -7.56
CA LYS A 51 8.63 -0.18 -8.80
C LYS A 51 9.62 0.96 -8.55
N LEU A 52 9.48 1.67 -7.44
CA LEU A 52 10.37 2.75 -7.07
C LEU A 52 11.78 2.25 -6.75
N GLU A 53 11.90 1.17 -5.98
CA GLU A 53 13.18 0.52 -5.67
C GLU A 53 13.89 0.04 -6.94
N GLN A 54 13.15 -0.55 -7.89
CA GLN A 54 13.70 -0.97 -9.18
C GLN A 54 14.24 0.23 -9.98
N ALA A 55 13.45 1.30 -10.09
CA ALA A 55 13.86 2.51 -10.81
C ALA A 55 15.06 3.20 -10.14
N LEU A 56 15.11 3.19 -8.81
CA LEU A 56 16.23 3.73 -8.04
C LEU A 56 17.49 2.90 -8.28
N GLY A 57 17.41 1.56 -8.23
CA GLY A 57 18.53 0.68 -8.51
C GLY A 57 19.12 0.88 -9.91
N GLN A 58 18.27 1.04 -10.93
CA GLN A 58 18.71 1.35 -12.30
C GLN A 58 19.47 2.68 -12.38
N LYS A 59 19.00 3.70 -11.66
CA LYS A 59 19.69 5.01 -11.59
C LYS A 59 21.01 4.90 -10.84
N GLN A 60 21.06 4.15 -9.74
CA GLN A 60 22.28 3.97 -8.96
C GLN A 60 23.36 3.27 -9.79
N MET A 61 23.02 2.18 -10.49
CA MET A 61 23.96 1.50 -11.40
C MET A 61 24.53 2.43 -12.48
N ARG A 62 23.70 3.35 -12.99
CA ARG A 62 24.16 4.33 -13.99
C ARG A 62 25.13 5.33 -13.37
N ILE A 63 24.85 5.79 -12.16
CA ILE A 63 25.74 6.70 -11.42
C ILE A 63 27.07 6.00 -11.16
N ASP A 64 27.05 4.80 -10.59
CA ASP A 64 28.25 4.02 -10.27
C ASP A 64 29.12 3.79 -11.52
N TYR A 65 28.49 3.49 -12.65
CA TYR A 65 29.21 3.36 -13.93
C TYR A 65 29.87 4.68 -14.36
N LEU A 66 29.15 5.80 -14.28
CA LEU A 66 29.68 7.11 -14.66
C LEU A 66 30.82 7.54 -13.73
N GLU A 67 30.69 7.33 -12.41
CA GLU A 67 31.74 7.59 -11.44
C GLU A 67 33.01 6.80 -11.77
N LYS A 68 32.88 5.50 -12.07
CA LYS A 68 34.01 4.65 -12.47
C LYS A 68 34.66 5.10 -13.78
N VAL A 69 33.88 5.55 -14.75
CA VAL A 69 34.41 6.10 -16.01
C VAL A 69 35.21 7.39 -15.74
N VAL A 70 34.70 8.27 -14.88
CA VAL A 70 35.38 9.52 -14.52
C VAL A 70 36.67 9.24 -13.73
N GLU A 71 36.64 8.28 -12.81
CA GLU A 71 37.82 7.82 -12.07
C GLU A 71 38.90 7.31 -13.04
N PHE A 72 38.55 6.40 -13.94
CA PHE A 72 39.47 5.86 -14.94
C PHE A 72 40.02 6.95 -15.89
N ALA A 73 39.17 7.89 -16.30
CA ALA A 73 39.59 9.01 -17.14
C ALA A 73 40.56 9.95 -16.41
N SER A 74 40.34 10.18 -15.11
CA SER A 74 41.21 11.00 -14.27
C SER A 74 42.56 10.32 -14.04
N GLU A 75 42.58 9.01 -13.78
CA GLU A 75 43.82 8.22 -13.68
C GLU A 75 44.62 8.25 -14.99
N ARG A 76 43.94 8.12 -16.14
CA ARG A 76 44.58 8.09 -17.46
C ARG A 76 45.09 9.47 -17.90
N SER A 77 44.38 10.54 -17.55
CA SER A 77 44.71 11.91 -17.95
C SER A 77 45.69 12.60 -17.01
N GLY A 78 45.91 12.08 -15.80
CA GLY A 78 46.74 12.73 -14.76
C GLY A 78 46.17 14.05 -14.23
N GLU A 79 44.97 14.44 -14.68
CA GLU A 79 44.22 15.61 -14.22
C GLU A 79 42.93 15.13 -13.55
N ASP A 80 42.61 15.70 -12.39
CA ASP A 80 41.37 15.43 -11.65
C ASP A 80 40.19 16.13 -12.34
N ILE A 81 39.46 15.38 -13.18
CA ILE A 81 38.39 15.90 -14.04
C ILE A 81 37.20 16.40 -13.19
N GLU A 82 36.93 15.75 -12.05
CA GLU A 82 35.88 16.18 -11.11
C GLU A 82 36.15 17.56 -10.53
N LYS A 83 37.39 17.82 -10.09
CA LYS A 83 37.79 19.14 -9.56
C LYS A 83 37.70 20.23 -10.62
N LYS A 84 37.94 19.92 -11.89
CA LYS A 84 37.86 20.89 -12.99
C LYS A 84 36.41 21.27 -13.27
N ASN A 85 35.50 20.29 -13.28
CA ASN A 85 34.07 20.54 -13.53
C ASN A 85 33.42 21.41 -12.43
N LYS A 86 33.70 21.13 -11.15
CA LYS A 86 33.22 21.95 -10.01
C LYS A 86 33.72 23.40 -9.99
N ARG A 87 34.82 23.71 -10.69
CA ARG A 87 35.35 25.08 -10.80
C ARG A 87 34.71 25.91 -11.91
N LEU A 88 34.03 25.25 -12.86
CA LEU A 88 33.35 25.89 -13.99
C LEU A 88 31.83 26.06 -13.79
N SER A 89 31.25 25.44 -12.77
CA SER A 89 29.86 25.64 -12.33
C SER A 89 29.77 26.69 -11.24
#